data_AF-A0AAV0VGM4-F1
#
_entry.id   AF-A0AAV0VGM4-F1
#
_cell.length_a   1.000
_cell.length_b   1.000
_cell.length_c   1.000
_cell.angle_alpha   90.00
_cell.angle_beta   90.00
_cell.angle_gamma   90.00
#
_symmetry.space_group_name_H-M   'P 1'
#
loop_
_entity.id
_entity.type
_entity.pdbx_description
1 polymer ?
#
loop_
_entity_poly.entity_id
_entity_poly.type
_entity_poly.pdbx_seq_one_letter_code
_entity_poly.pdbx_strand_id
1 'polypeptide(L)'
;MSGAKALNAIEFLRLCGRLKTLKRTGWVNNKVALPESVADHTYRMEMCCMLLDDANETVNRSKCMKMAIVHDLAESLVGDITPHDGVAEEDKYRMEKEALDEICNTLGNTPSAAEIRALWNEYEAGSTEEAKIVKDFDKFEMILQADDYERAQNIRLDDFFQSTKDKFRTPLVHSWAAELIVQRNARHQLKDSLLTK
;
A
#
# COMPACT_ATOMS: atom_id res chain seq x y z
N MET A 1 -27.64 -18.16 -5.75
CA MET A 1 -26.63 -17.10 -5.51
C MET A 1 -27.01 -15.90 -6.36
N SER A 2 -27.70 -14.91 -5.80
CA SER A 2 -27.93 -13.65 -6.51
C SER A 2 -26.67 -12.79 -6.36
N GLY A 3 -26.03 -12.42 -7.47
CA GLY A 3 -24.97 -11.41 -7.45
C GLY A 3 -25.47 -10.09 -6.85
N ALA A 4 -24.53 -9.19 -6.53
CA ALA A 4 -24.91 -7.84 -6.09
C ALA A 4 -25.85 -7.21 -7.12
N LYS A 5 -26.93 -6.55 -6.64
CA LYS A 5 -27.78 -5.75 -7.52
C LYS A 5 -26.92 -4.66 -8.19
N ALA A 6 -27.24 -4.28 -9.43
CA ALA A 6 -26.45 -3.28 -10.16
C ALA A 6 -26.25 -1.98 -9.37
N LEU A 7 -27.28 -1.52 -8.64
CA LEU A 7 -27.19 -0.37 -7.76
C LEU A 7 -26.09 -0.53 -6.69
N ASN A 8 -26.10 -1.66 -5.98
CA ASN A 8 -25.12 -1.98 -4.93
C ASN A 8 -23.69 -2.01 -5.48
N ALA A 9 -23.51 -2.63 -6.65
CA ALA A 9 -22.21 -2.65 -7.31
C ALA A 9 -21.74 -1.24 -7.70
N ILE A 10 -22.64 -0.39 -8.20
CA ILE A 10 -22.32 1.00 -8.54
C ILE A 10 -21.94 1.81 -7.29
N GLU A 11 -22.66 1.68 -6.18
CA GLU A 11 -22.31 2.41 -4.95
C GLU A 11 -20.97 1.94 -4.37
N PHE A 12 -20.73 0.63 -4.34
CA PHE A 12 -19.42 0.08 -3.97
C PHE A 12 -18.30 0.66 -4.84
N LEU A 13 -18.47 0.63 -6.16
CA LEU A 13 -17.45 1.14 -7.10
C LEU A 13 -17.25 2.66 -7.00
N ARG A 14 -18.27 3.43 -6.61
CA ARG A 14 -18.13 4.86 -6.30
C ARG A 14 -17.27 5.09 -5.07
N LEU A 15 -17.39 4.26 -4.04
CA LEU A 15 -16.51 4.31 -2.86
C LEU A 15 -15.06 4.00 -3.27
N CYS A 16 -14.82 2.91 -4.01
CA CYS A 16 -13.49 2.62 -4.56
C CYS A 16 -12.94 3.80 -5.40
N GLY A 17 -13.81 4.47 -6.17
CA GLY A 17 -13.45 5.60 -7.00
C GLY A 17 -12.85 6.79 -6.24
N ARG A 18 -13.14 6.94 -4.94
CA ARG A 18 -12.60 8.03 -4.10
C ARG A 18 -11.08 7.92 -3.92
N LEU A 19 -10.54 6.70 -3.94
CA LEU A 19 -9.10 6.44 -3.81
C LEU A 19 -8.28 7.04 -4.96
N LYS A 20 -8.90 7.29 -6.12
CA LYS A 20 -8.24 7.92 -7.28
C LYS A 20 -7.88 9.38 -7.04
N THR A 21 -8.60 10.04 -6.14
CA THR A 21 -8.42 11.46 -5.83
C THR A 21 -7.81 11.69 -4.46
N LEU A 22 -7.85 10.69 -3.58
CA LEU A 22 -7.17 10.71 -2.29
C LEU A 22 -5.66 10.62 -2.52
N LYS A 23 -4.94 11.70 -2.22
CA LYS A 23 -3.49 11.78 -2.32
C LYS A 23 -2.86 11.17 -1.08
N ARG A 24 -1.77 10.40 -1.26
CA ARG A 24 -1.07 9.81 -0.11
C ARG A 24 -0.50 10.92 0.79
N THR A 25 -0.95 10.95 2.03
CA THR A 25 -0.75 12.03 3.00
C THR A 25 0.74 12.22 3.32
N GLY A 26 1.52 11.14 3.36
CA GLY A 26 2.97 11.20 3.55
C GLY A 26 3.67 12.12 2.53
N TRP A 27 3.30 12.03 1.25
CA TRP A 27 3.86 12.86 0.18
C TRP A 27 3.37 14.30 0.25
N VAL A 28 2.08 14.50 0.58
CA VAL A 28 1.49 15.83 0.77
C VAL A 28 2.22 16.59 1.89
N ASN A 29 2.45 15.92 3.03
CA ASN A 29 3.14 16.49 4.19
C ASN A 29 4.61 16.84 3.88
N ASN A 30 5.24 16.08 2.98
CA ASN A 30 6.59 16.34 2.49
C ASN A 30 6.64 17.29 1.27
N LYS A 31 5.51 17.92 0.91
CA LYS A 31 5.39 18.91 -0.18
C LYS A 31 5.87 18.39 -1.55
N VAL A 32 5.72 17.08 -1.78
CA VAL A 32 5.99 16.48 -3.08
C VAL A 32 5.04 17.08 -4.12
N ALA A 33 5.57 17.49 -5.27
CA ALA A 33 4.74 17.98 -6.37
C ALA A 33 3.98 16.83 -7.02
N LEU A 34 2.68 17.03 -7.27
CA LEU A 34 1.79 16.03 -7.91
C LEU A 34 1.92 14.64 -7.25
N PRO A 35 1.62 14.51 -5.95
CA PRO A 35 1.71 13.23 -5.26
C PRO A 35 0.77 12.21 -5.88
N GLU A 36 1.16 10.95 -5.80
CA GLU A 36 0.34 9.81 -6.23
C GLU A 36 -0.95 9.75 -5.40
N SER A 37 -1.96 9.09 -5.96
CA SER A 37 -3.16 8.69 -5.22
C SER A 37 -2.98 7.33 -4.55
N VAL A 38 -3.85 7.02 -3.58
CA VAL A 38 -3.89 5.68 -2.95
C VAL A 38 -4.16 4.58 -4.00
N ALA A 39 -4.94 4.91 -5.04
CA ALA A 39 -5.16 3.99 -6.16
C ALA A 39 -3.89 3.74 -7.01
N ASP A 40 -3.01 4.73 -7.16
CA ASP A 40 -1.74 4.58 -7.89
C ASP A 40 -0.78 3.63 -7.13
N HIS A 41 -0.68 3.85 -5.81
CA HIS A 41 0.05 2.98 -4.88
C HIS A 41 -0.45 1.52 -4.96
N THR A 42 -1.77 1.34 -4.85
CA THR A 42 -2.43 0.03 -4.92
C THR A 42 -2.13 -0.70 -6.24
N TYR A 43 -2.15 0.03 -7.37
CA TYR A 43 -1.82 -0.53 -8.67
C TYR A 43 -0.39 -1.07 -8.72
N ARG A 44 0.60 -0.31 -8.25
CA ARG A 44 2.00 -0.76 -8.32
C ARG A 44 2.28 -1.89 -7.32
N MET A 45 1.59 -1.93 -6.18
CA MET A 45 1.62 -3.09 -5.28
C MET A 45 1.07 -4.36 -5.95
N GLU A 46 -0.01 -4.27 -6.73
CA GLU A 46 -0.52 -5.41 -7.50
C GLU A 46 0.52 -5.89 -8.51
N MET A 47 1.22 -4.98 -9.17
CA MET A 47 2.35 -5.32 -10.06
C MET A 47 3.48 -6.01 -9.31
N CYS A 48 3.82 -5.58 -8.08
CA CYS A 48 4.79 -6.29 -7.24
C CYS A 48 4.33 -7.73 -6.94
N CYS A 49 3.05 -7.92 -6.60
CA CYS A 49 2.47 -9.24 -6.37
C CYS A 49 2.48 -10.10 -7.64
N MET A 50 2.29 -9.51 -8.82
CA MET A 50 2.30 -10.22 -10.10
C MET A 50 3.68 -10.85 -10.41
N LEU A 51 4.76 -10.28 -9.87
CA LEU A 51 6.13 -10.78 -10.02
C LEU A 51 6.47 -11.93 -9.06
N LEU A 52 5.55 -12.35 -8.19
CA LEU A 52 5.72 -13.56 -7.39
C LEU A 52 5.76 -14.79 -8.30
N ASP A 53 6.75 -15.63 -8.06
CA ASP A 53 6.91 -16.90 -8.77
C ASP A 53 5.94 -17.94 -8.18
N ASP A 54 5.12 -18.54 -9.04
CA ASP A 54 4.21 -19.62 -8.65
C ASP A 54 4.97 -20.92 -8.31
N ALA A 55 6.26 -21.02 -8.66
CA ALA A 55 7.07 -22.22 -8.44
C ALA A 55 7.36 -22.53 -6.96
N ASN A 56 7.22 -21.54 -6.07
CA ASN A 56 7.27 -21.75 -4.63
C ASN A 56 5.84 -21.83 -4.09
N GLU A 57 5.29 -23.05 -4.00
CA GLU A 57 3.92 -23.40 -3.59
C GLU A 57 3.46 -22.87 -2.21
N THR A 58 4.27 -22.05 -1.52
CA THR A 58 4.02 -21.53 -0.18
C THR A 58 3.19 -20.25 -0.14
N VAL A 59 3.07 -19.51 -1.25
CA VAL A 59 2.35 -18.23 -1.30
C VAL A 59 1.37 -18.22 -2.47
N ASN A 60 0.09 -17.98 -2.20
CA ASN A 60 -0.90 -17.84 -3.27
C ASN A 60 -0.84 -16.44 -3.90
N ARG A 61 -0.25 -16.34 -5.11
CA ARG A 61 -0.12 -15.07 -5.85
C ARG A 61 -1.46 -14.37 -6.06
N SER A 62 -2.49 -15.09 -6.50
CA SER A 62 -3.82 -14.50 -6.75
C SER A 62 -4.43 -13.92 -5.47
N LYS A 63 -4.23 -14.58 -4.33
CA LYS A 63 -4.65 -14.08 -3.03
C LYS A 63 -3.87 -12.82 -2.64
N CYS A 64 -2.56 -12.77 -2.85
CA CYS A 64 -1.74 -11.57 -2.61
C CYS A 64 -2.22 -10.37 -3.42
N MET A 65 -2.50 -10.57 -4.72
CA MET A 65 -3.03 -9.52 -5.59
C MET A 65 -4.39 -9.00 -5.09
N LYS A 66 -5.32 -9.91 -4.76
CA LYS A 66 -6.62 -9.52 -4.19
C LYS A 66 -6.48 -8.79 -2.85
N MET A 67 -5.55 -9.21 -2.00
CA MET A 67 -5.26 -8.57 -0.72
C MET A 67 -4.71 -7.16 -0.92
N ALA A 68 -3.74 -6.99 -1.82
CA ALA A 68 -3.20 -5.68 -2.18
C ALA A 68 -4.29 -4.72 -2.68
N ILE A 69 -5.22 -5.20 -3.52
CA ILE A 69 -6.35 -4.39 -4.04
C ILE A 69 -7.24 -3.83 -2.92
N VAL A 70 -7.40 -4.56 -1.80
CA VAL A 70 -8.38 -4.20 -0.76
C VAL A 70 -7.78 -3.61 0.50
N HIS A 71 -6.45 -3.65 0.67
CA HIS A 71 -5.81 -3.34 1.95
C HIS A 71 -6.10 -1.90 2.43
N ASP A 72 -6.01 -0.91 1.53
CA ASP A 72 -6.33 0.50 1.80
C ASP A 72 -7.76 0.89 1.40
N LEU A 73 -8.66 -0.07 1.16
CA LEU A 73 -10.02 0.24 0.72
C LEU A 73 -10.78 1.12 1.73
N ALA A 74 -10.51 0.94 3.03
CA ALA A 74 -11.10 1.72 4.12
C ALA A 74 -10.79 3.22 4.02
N GLU A 75 -9.63 3.60 3.45
CA GLU A 75 -9.21 4.99 3.29
C GLU A 75 -10.15 5.80 2.39
N SER A 76 -10.97 5.14 1.57
CA SER A 76 -12.02 5.79 0.78
C SER A 76 -13.07 6.52 1.63
N LEU A 77 -13.16 6.19 2.92
CA LEU A 77 -14.01 6.86 3.91
C LEU A 77 -13.20 7.60 4.97
N VAL A 78 -12.11 7.02 5.48
CA VAL A 78 -11.36 7.61 6.62
C VAL A 78 -10.19 8.51 6.21
N GLY A 79 -9.80 8.50 4.93
CA GLY A 79 -8.58 9.15 4.44
C GLY A 79 -7.33 8.30 4.69
N ASP A 80 -6.19 8.73 4.14
CA ASP A 80 -4.87 8.12 4.39
C ASP A 80 -4.32 8.67 5.71
N ILE A 81 -4.52 7.92 6.80
CA ILE A 81 -4.09 8.28 8.15
C ILE A 81 -2.64 7.84 8.36
N THR A 82 -1.77 8.81 8.67
CA THR A 82 -0.34 8.60 8.85
C THR A 82 0.06 8.60 10.33
N PRO A 83 1.27 8.11 10.66
CA PRO A 83 1.81 8.21 12.02
C PRO A 83 1.94 9.64 12.56
N HIS A 84 1.91 10.66 11.68
CA HIS A 84 2.02 12.07 12.07
C HIS A 84 0.69 12.70 12.48
N ASP A 85 -0.44 12.03 12.25
CA ASP A 85 -1.78 12.56 12.55
C ASP A 85 -2.17 12.39 14.02
N GLY A 86 -1.33 11.74 14.83
CA GLY A 86 -1.54 11.58 16.27
C GLY A 86 -2.70 10.64 16.64
N VAL A 87 -3.17 9.83 15.69
CA VAL A 87 -4.18 8.80 15.90
C VAL A 87 -3.49 7.54 16.45
N ALA A 88 -4.00 7.00 17.55
CA ALA A 88 -3.49 5.74 18.11
C ALA A 88 -3.75 4.57 17.15
N GLU A 89 -2.88 3.55 17.18
CA GLU A 89 -2.99 2.40 16.27
C GLU A 89 -4.32 1.66 16.44
N GLU A 90 -4.81 1.54 17.67
CA GLU A 90 -6.11 0.92 17.97
C GLU A 90 -7.29 1.74 17.44
N ASP A 91 -7.20 3.06 17.49
CA ASP A 91 -8.24 3.95 16.95
C ASP A 91 -8.23 3.96 15.42
N LYS A 92 -7.04 3.99 14.80
CA LYS A 92 -6.88 3.83 13.34
C LYS A 92 -7.51 2.51 12.89
N TYR A 93 -7.14 1.40 13.52
CA TYR A 93 -7.70 0.09 13.23
C TYR A 93 -9.24 0.08 13.36
N ARG A 94 -9.78 0.64 14.45
CA ARG A 94 -11.23 0.70 14.68
C ARG A 94 -11.94 1.52 13.60
N MET A 95 -11.41 2.70 13.26
CA MET A 95 -11.98 3.57 12.23
C MET A 95 -11.97 2.90 10.86
N GLU A 96 -10.85 2.28 10.48
CA GLU A 96 -10.73 1.57 9.20
C GLU A 96 -11.63 0.34 9.16
N LYS A 97 -11.77 -0.37 10.29
CA LYS A 97 -12.67 -1.51 10.41
C LYS A 97 -14.13 -1.10 10.21
N GLU A 98 -14.57 -0.03 10.87
CA GLU A 98 -15.92 0.53 10.73
C GLU A 98 -16.18 0.98 9.28
N ALA A 99 -15.21 1.63 8.65
CA ALA A 99 -15.29 2.05 7.26
C ALA A 99 -15.36 0.88 6.28
N LEU A 100 -14.51 -0.13 6.44
CA LEU A 100 -14.59 -1.35 5.64
C LEU A 100 -15.95 -2.03 5.81
N ASP A 101 -16.48 -2.05 7.03
CA ASP A 101 -17.78 -2.63 7.31
C ASP A 101 -18.91 -1.89 6.57
N GLU A 102 -18.87 -0.56 6.54
CA GLU A 102 -19.78 0.28 5.75
C GLU A 102 -19.65 0.00 4.23
N ILE A 103 -18.42 -0.02 3.71
CA ILE A 103 -18.15 -0.29 2.30
C ILE A 103 -18.72 -1.66 1.90
N CYS A 104 -18.45 -2.71 2.68
CA CYS A 104 -18.94 -4.04 2.39
C CYS A 104 -20.46 -4.18 2.58
N ASN A 105 -21.10 -3.36 3.43
CA ASN A 105 -22.56 -3.36 3.58
C ASN A 105 -23.27 -2.87 2.31
N THR A 106 -22.63 -2.03 1.50
CA THR A 106 -23.17 -1.65 0.18
C THR A 106 -23.39 -2.86 -0.72
N LEU A 107 -22.56 -3.90 -0.60
CA LEU A 107 -22.66 -5.15 -1.34
C LEU A 107 -23.64 -6.16 -0.71
N GLY A 108 -24.15 -5.90 0.49
CA GLY A 108 -25.02 -6.81 1.25
C GLY A 108 -24.35 -8.15 1.60
N ASN A 109 -25.16 -9.18 1.87
CA ASN A 109 -24.70 -10.53 2.24
C ASN A 109 -24.26 -11.35 1.01
N THR A 110 -23.28 -10.85 0.25
CA THR A 110 -22.73 -11.51 -0.94
C THR A 110 -21.39 -12.19 -0.64
N PRO A 111 -21.00 -13.22 -1.42
CA PRO A 111 -19.68 -13.83 -1.30
C PRO A 111 -18.52 -12.83 -1.48
N SER A 112 -18.69 -11.85 -2.38
CA SER A 112 -17.68 -10.79 -2.59
C SER A 112 -17.49 -9.91 -1.35
N ALA A 113 -18.57 -9.53 -0.67
CA ALA A 113 -18.47 -8.78 0.59
C ALA A 113 -17.72 -9.58 1.67
N ALA A 114 -17.99 -10.90 1.75
CA ALA A 114 -17.30 -11.78 2.69
C ALA A 114 -15.81 -11.94 2.35
N GLU A 115 -15.46 -12.08 1.07
CA GLU A 115 -14.07 -12.20 0.61
C GLU A 115 -13.27 -10.93 0.91
N ILE A 116 -13.82 -9.74 0.61
CA ILE A 116 -13.17 -8.45 0.90
C ILE A 116 -12.89 -8.31 2.40
N ARG A 117 -13.88 -8.59 3.26
CA ARG A 117 -13.73 -8.55 4.72
C ARG A 117 -12.66 -9.51 5.21
N ALA A 118 -12.62 -10.73 4.67
CA ALA A 118 -11.65 -11.73 5.06
C ALA A 118 -10.22 -11.32 4.67
N LEU A 119 -10.03 -10.84 3.44
CA LEU A 119 -8.73 -10.40 2.94
C LEU A 119 -8.19 -9.20 3.73
N TRP A 120 -9.04 -8.21 4.01
CA TRP A 120 -8.62 -7.04 4.80
C TRP A 120 -8.26 -7.43 6.24
N ASN A 121 -9.09 -8.24 6.91
CA ASN A 121 -8.79 -8.71 8.26
C ASN A 121 -7.49 -9.54 8.30
N GLU A 122 -7.24 -10.36 7.28
CA GLU A 122 -6.03 -11.16 7.17
C GLU A 122 -4.79 -10.29 6.96
N TYR A 123 -4.90 -9.27 6.09
CA TYR A 123 -3.86 -8.26 5.92
C TYR A 123 -3.54 -7.60 7.26
N GLU A 124 -4.54 -7.05 7.95
CA GLU A 124 -4.34 -6.37 9.24
C GLU A 124 -3.71 -7.28 10.31
N ALA A 125 -4.14 -8.55 10.40
CA ALA A 125 -3.55 -9.51 11.31
C ALA A 125 -2.08 -9.83 11.01
N GLY A 126 -1.65 -9.74 9.75
CA GLY A 126 -0.25 -9.86 9.34
C GLY A 126 0.40 -11.21 9.67
N SER A 127 -0.41 -12.27 9.82
CA SER A 127 0.02 -13.57 10.37
C SER A 127 0.30 -14.64 9.31
N THR A 128 -0.34 -14.56 8.14
CA THR A 128 -0.16 -15.48 7.01
C THR A 128 1.05 -15.08 6.16
N GLU A 129 1.57 -16.01 5.34
CA GLU A 129 2.67 -15.69 4.42
C GLU A 129 2.24 -14.67 3.36
N GLU A 130 1.00 -14.75 2.87
CA GLU A 130 0.43 -13.74 1.97
C GLU A 130 0.34 -12.35 2.64
N ALA A 131 -0.15 -12.26 3.89
CA ALA A 131 -0.23 -10.98 4.58
C ALA A 131 1.15 -10.38 4.86
N LYS A 132 2.13 -11.22 5.23
CA LYS A 132 3.52 -10.77 5.45
C LYS A 132 4.13 -10.20 4.18
N ILE A 133 4.00 -10.89 3.05
CA ILE A 133 4.61 -10.43 1.79
C ILE A 133 3.91 -9.19 1.23
N VAL A 134 2.58 -9.08 1.35
CA VAL A 134 1.84 -7.88 0.93
C VAL A 134 2.19 -6.68 1.82
N LYS A 135 2.35 -6.85 3.14
CA LYS A 135 2.84 -5.77 4.03
C LYS A 135 4.27 -5.36 3.74
N ASP A 136 5.12 -6.27 3.28
CA ASP A 136 6.46 -5.92 2.84
C ASP A 136 6.43 -5.16 1.51
N PHE A 137 5.57 -5.57 0.58
CA PHE A 137 5.37 -4.84 -0.68
C PHE A 137 4.81 -3.44 -0.47
N ASP A 138 3.89 -3.21 0.47
CA ASP A 138 3.41 -1.87 0.83
C ASP A 138 4.59 -0.94 1.20
N LYS A 139 5.47 -1.39 2.10
CA LYS A 139 6.67 -0.63 2.49
C LYS A 139 7.67 -0.46 1.35
N PHE A 140 7.88 -1.50 0.56
CA PHE A 140 8.84 -1.47 -0.54
C PHE A 140 8.39 -0.50 -1.64
N GLU A 141 7.10 -0.56 -2.00
CA GLU A 141 6.49 0.33 -2.98
C GLU A 141 6.65 1.79 -2.52
N MET A 142 6.39 2.07 -1.24
CA MET A 142 6.57 3.40 -0.65
C MET A 142 8.02 3.93 -0.79
N ILE A 143 9.04 3.13 -0.47
CA ILE A 143 10.44 3.59 -0.60
C ILE A 143 10.92 3.65 -2.06
N LEU A 144 10.35 2.83 -2.95
CA LEU A 144 10.58 2.95 -4.39
C LEU A 144 10.00 4.27 -4.90
N GLN A 145 8.78 4.61 -4.50
CA GLN A 145 8.15 5.89 -4.83
C GLN A 145 8.94 7.08 -4.28
N ALA A 146 9.51 6.96 -3.08
CA ALA A 146 10.40 7.97 -2.52
C ALA A 146 11.64 8.19 -3.42
N ASP A 147 12.30 7.12 -3.87
CA ASP A 147 13.44 7.22 -4.80
C ASP A 147 13.04 7.88 -6.13
N ASP A 148 11.87 7.52 -6.69
CA ASP A 148 11.34 8.13 -7.91
C ASP A 148 11.13 9.64 -7.74
N TYR A 149 10.58 10.08 -6.62
CA TYR A 149 10.38 11.51 -6.33
C TYR A 149 11.70 12.25 -6.10
N GLU A 150 12.67 11.65 -5.41
CA GLU A 150 13.99 12.25 -5.25
C GLU A 150 14.68 12.46 -6.61
N ARG A 151 14.57 11.47 -7.51
CA ARG A 151 15.11 11.55 -8.88
C ARG A 151 14.43 12.64 -9.70
N ALA A 152 13.10 12.67 -9.68
CA ALA A 152 12.33 13.57 -10.54
C ALA A 152 12.32 15.02 -10.05
N GLN A 153 12.32 15.23 -8.73
CA GLN A 153 12.07 16.55 -8.13
C GLN A 153 13.28 17.12 -7.39
N ASN A 154 14.40 16.39 -7.35
CA ASN A 154 15.64 16.84 -6.73
C ASN A 154 15.49 17.16 -5.23
N ILE A 155 14.60 16.45 -4.54
CA ILE A 155 14.34 16.54 -3.09
C ILE A 155 15.04 15.41 -2.31
N ARG A 156 14.92 15.42 -0.98
CA ARG A 156 15.42 14.37 -0.07
C ARG A 156 14.27 13.86 0.79
N LEU A 157 14.12 12.54 0.83
CA LEU A 157 13.03 11.82 1.51
C LEU A 157 13.61 10.70 2.40
N ASP A 158 14.71 11.00 3.10
CA ASP A 158 15.44 10.02 3.93
C ASP A 158 14.56 9.37 5.02
N ASP A 159 13.59 10.12 5.57
CA ASP A 159 12.70 9.64 6.62
C ASP A 159 11.88 8.41 6.21
N PHE A 160 11.51 8.30 4.92
CA PHE A 160 10.80 7.14 4.38
C PHE A 160 11.68 5.88 4.35
N PHE A 161 12.97 6.03 4.02
CA PHE A 161 13.91 4.91 4.08
C PHE A 161 14.20 4.53 5.53
N GLN A 162 14.36 5.52 6.42
CA GLN A 162 14.63 5.27 7.83
C GLN A 162 13.45 4.60 8.55
N SER A 163 12.20 4.90 8.18
CA SER A 163 11.00 4.29 8.79
C SER A 163 10.84 2.80 8.46
N THR A 164 11.39 2.36 7.33
CA THR A 164 11.34 0.94 6.88
C THR A 164 12.55 0.11 7.30
N LYS A 165 13.56 0.73 7.94
CA LYS A 165 14.76 0.04 8.39
C LYS A 165 14.40 -1.15 9.30
N ASP A 166 14.90 -2.33 8.95
CA ASP A 166 14.69 -3.59 9.67
C ASP A 166 13.20 -4.03 9.75
N LYS A 167 12.33 -3.51 8.86
CA LYS A 167 10.88 -3.85 8.84
C LYS A 167 10.50 -4.91 7.80
N PHE A 168 11.36 -5.20 6.82
CA PHE A 168 11.12 -6.22 5.80
C PHE A 168 11.30 -7.62 6.38
N ARG A 169 10.25 -8.46 6.31
CA ARG A 169 10.18 -9.78 6.95
C ARG A 169 10.49 -10.94 6.01
N THR A 170 10.16 -10.77 4.74
CA THR A 170 10.26 -11.81 3.71
C THR A 170 11.60 -11.69 2.98
N PRO A 171 12.31 -12.81 2.73
CA PRO A 171 13.61 -12.78 2.06
C PRO A 171 13.56 -12.12 0.67
N LEU A 172 12.46 -12.34 -0.07
CA LEU A 172 12.29 -11.79 -1.41
C LEU A 172 12.27 -10.26 -1.38
N VAL A 173 11.36 -9.66 -0.61
CA VAL A 173 11.19 -8.20 -0.60
C VAL A 173 12.38 -7.52 0.08
N HIS A 174 12.98 -8.16 1.09
CA HIS A 174 14.23 -7.69 1.66
C HIS A 174 15.32 -7.55 0.60
N SER A 175 15.46 -8.53 -0.32
CA SER A 175 16.47 -8.47 -1.38
C SER A 175 16.23 -7.31 -2.35
N TRP A 176 14.96 -7.00 -2.67
CA TRP A 176 14.60 -5.88 -3.54
C TRP A 176 14.87 -4.54 -2.86
N ALA A 177 14.49 -4.41 -1.58
CA ALA A 177 14.75 -3.20 -0.81
C ALA A 177 16.26 -2.94 -0.65
N ALA A 178 17.05 -3.99 -0.39
CA ALA A 178 18.51 -3.90 -0.29
C ALA A 178 19.14 -3.39 -1.60
N GLU A 179 18.71 -3.92 -2.75
CA GLU A 179 19.17 -3.47 -4.06
C GLU A 179 18.81 -1.99 -4.32
N LEU A 180 17.57 -1.58 -4.04
CA LEU A 180 17.14 -0.19 -4.17
C LEU A 180 17.99 0.76 -3.30
N ILE A 181 18.27 0.38 -2.05
CA ILE A 181 19.10 1.17 -1.14
C ILE A 181 20.53 1.35 -1.69
N VAL A 182 21.12 0.29 -2.27
CA VAL A 182 22.43 0.37 -2.91
C VAL A 182 22.42 1.37 -4.07
N GLN A 183 21.43 1.26 -4.97
CA GLN A 183 21.31 2.17 -6.12
C GLN A 183 21.13 3.63 -5.69
N ARG A 184 20.26 3.88 -4.70
CA ARG A 184 20.01 5.21 -4.14
C ARG A 184 21.27 5.81 -3.52
N ASN A 185 22.00 5.04 -2.71
CA ASN A 185 23.21 5.50 -2.04
C ASN A 185 24.32 5.87 -3.05
N ALA A 186 24.51 5.04 -4.09
CA ALA A 186 25.47 5.33 -5.14
C ALA A 186 25.13 6.65 -5.88
N ARG A 187 23.84 6.89 -6.16
CA ARG A 187 23.35 8.13 -6.78
C ARG A 187 23.63 9.36 -5.90
N HIS A 188 23.38 9.26 -4.59
CA HIS A 188 23.65 10.37 -3.65
C HIS A 188 25.15 10.67 -3.54
N GLN A 189 26.00 9.64 -3.38
CA GLN A 189 27.45 9.83 -3.33
C GLN A 189 28.00 10.51 -4.59
N LEU A 190 27.54 10.09 -5.77
CA LEU A 190 27.95 10.71 -7.03
C LEU A 190 27.56 12.20 -7.07
N LYS A 191 26.33 12.52 -6.67
CA LYS A 191 25.82 13.90 -6.65
C LYS A 191 26.60 14.79 -5.67
N ASP A 192 26.88 14.29 -4.47
CA ASP A 192 27.64 15.03 -3.46
C ASP A 192 29.09 15.27 -3.91
N SER A 193 29.68 14.31 -4.64
CA SER A 193 31.03 14.47 -5.23
C SER A 193 31.12 15.52 -6.34
N LEU A 194 30.00 15.78 -7.04
CA LEU A 194 29.91 16.80 -8.09
C LEU A 194 29.70 18.21 -7.51
N LEU A 195 29.06 18.31 -6.34
CA LEU A 195 28.80 19.59 -5.65
C LEU A 195 30.01 20.10 -4.83
N THR A 196 31.00 19.23 -4.58
CA THR A 196 32.22 19.54 -3.83
C THR A 196 33.42 19.88 -4.71
N LYS A 197 33.24 19.92 -6.04
CA LYS A 197 34.22 20.37 -7.05
C LYS A 197 33.81 21.72 -7.62
#